data_AF-A0A1F6QRR5-F1
#
_entry.id   AF-A0A1F6QRR5-F1
#
_cell.length_a   1.000
_cell.length_b   1.000
_cell.length_c   1.000
_cell.angle_alpha   90.00
_cell.angle_beta   90.00
_cell.angle_gamma   90.00
#
_symmetry.space_group_name_H-M   'P 1'
#
loop_
_entity.id
_entity.type
_entity.pdbx_description
1 polymer ?
#
loop_
_entity_poly.entity_id
_entity_poly.type
_entity_poly.pdbx_seq_one_letter_code
_entity_poly.pdbx_strand_id
1 'polypeptide(L)'
;MKKILIYLLGIIYFPMAIIWSILFGIIIGILGKMLSNFLDYKFLVKSYLRDWKYYPQKSYKQYIHMLAKERTKDKFDPFVITAIINDTKYLHPKEPFPSFMILVLTMWHLFMLPFRCAKGLIDGPIIIFESCRDIWEKMIR
;
A
#
# COMPACT_ATOMS: atom_id res chain seq x y z
N MET A 1 17.78 54.16 -1.65
CA MET A 1 18.68 53.17 -1.01
C MET A 1 17.96 51.94 -0.45
N LYS A 2 16.93 52.06 0.42
CA LYS A 2 16.24 50.88 1.00
C LYS A 2 15.64 49.90 -0.03
N LYS A 3 15.01 50.40 -1.10
CA LYS A 3 14.42 49.53 -2.15
C LYS A 3 15.47 48.67 -2.88
N ILE A 4 16.60 49.26 -3.27
CA ILE A 4 17.70 48.54 -3.94
C ILE A 4 18.26 47.44 -3.05
N LEU A 5 18.43 47.71 -1.74
CA LEU A 5 18.87 46.71 -0.78
C LEU A 5 17.87 45.53 -0.70
N ILE A 6 16.57 45.82 -0.66
CA ILE A 6 15.50 44.81 -0.63
C ILE A 6 15.49 43.96 -1.91
N TYR A 7 15.66 44.56 -3.09
CA TYR A 7 15.76 43.81 -4.35
C TYR A 7 16.99 42.90 -4.38
N LEU A 8 18.14 43.39 -3.88
CA LEU A 8 19.39 42.65 -3.85
C LEU A 8 19.33 41.48 -2.86
N LEU A 9 18.73 41.70 -1.69
CA LEU A 9 18.38 40.64 -0.73
C LEU A 9 17.42 39.64 -1.38
N GLY A 10 16.37 40.10 -2.07
CA GLY A 10 15.41 39.23 -2.77
C GLY A 10 16.06 38.32 -3.80
N ILE A 11 16.97 38.84 -4.63
CA ILE A 11 17.69 38.06 -5.65
C ILE A 11 18.56 36.96 -5.03
N ILE A 12 19.12 37.18 -3.83
CA ILE A 12 19.96 36.22 -3.14
C ILE A 12 19.10 35.18 -2.37
N TYR A 13 18.07 35.63 -1.66
CA TYR A 13 17.24 34.74 -0.83
C TYR A 13 16.23 33.92 -1.63
N PHE A 14 15.76 34.41 -2.79
CA PHE A 14 14.80 33.69 -3.63
C PHE A 14 15.31 32.33 -4.15
N PRO A 15 16.50 32.22 -4.79
CA PRO A 15 17.04 30.93 -5.20
C PRO A 15 17.33 30.03 -3.99
N MET A 16 17.73 30.60 -2.86
CA MET A 16 17.94 29.83 -1.64
C MET A 16 16.63 29.25 -1.09
N ALA A 17 15.54 30.01 -1.14
CA ALA A 17 14.20 29.52 -0.79
C ALA A 17 13.76 28.38 -1.72
N ILE A 18 14.00 28.49 -3.04
CA ILE A 18 13.69 27.41 -4.01
C ILE A 18 14.47 26.14 -3.67
N ILE A 19 15.77 26.25 -3.40
CA ILE A 19 16.61 25.09 -3.03
C ILE A 19 16.07 24.42 -1.76
N TRP A 20 15.72 25.20 -0.75
CA TRP A 20 15.13 24.68 0.49
C TRP A 20 13.77 24.01 0.27
N SER A 21 12.92 24.58 -0.59
CA SER A 21 11.64 23.95 -0.96
C SER A 21 11.85 22.61 -1.67
N ILE A 22 12.83 22.50 -2.57
CA ILE A 22 13.15 21.23 -3.24
C ILE A 22 13.63 20.20 -2.22
N LEU A 23 14.55 20.57 -1.33
CA LEU A 23 15.07 19.68 -0.29
C LEU A 23 13.95 19.20 0.64
N PHE A 24 13.05 20.10 1.05
CA PHE A 24 11.91 19.75 1.88
C PHE A 24 10.93 18.81 1.15
N GLY A 25 10.70 19.05 -0.14
CA GLY A 25 9.87 18.20 -1.00
C GLY A 25 10.44 16.81 -1.14
N ILE A 26 11.74 16.68 -1.34
CA ILE A 26 12.43 15.38 -1.37
C ILE A 26 12.20 14.59 -0.08
N ILE A 27 12.39 15.24 1.08
CA ILE A 27 12.23 14.59 2.40
C ILE A 27 10.79 14.11 2.58
N ILE A 28 9.80 14.98 2.34
CA ILE A 28 8.39 14.62 2.45
C ILE A 28 8.00 13.53 1.46
N GLY A 29 8.49 13.60 0.23
CA GLY A 29 8.23 12.62 -0.81
C GLY A 29 8.74 11.23 -0.41
N ILE A 30 9.97 11.12 0.11
CA ILE A 30 10.51 9.86 0.64
C ILE A 30 9.65 9.35 1.79
N LEU A 31 9.40 10.18 2.81
CA LEU A 31 8.65 9.78 4.00
C LEU A 31 7.23 9.33 3.64
N GLY A 32 6.57 10.05 2.72
CA GLY A 32 5.24 9.71 2.22
C GLY A 32 5.22 8.35 1.50
N LYS A 33 6.22 8.06 0.67
CA LYS A 33 6.33 6.76 -0.02
C LYS A 33 6.66 5.62 0.94
N MET A 34 7.50 5.86 1.95
CA MET A 34 7.75 4.89 3.02
C MET A 34 6.48 4.56 3.80
N LEU A 35 5.72 5.59 4.20
CA LEU A 35 4.46 5.43 4.92
C LEU A 35 3.42 4.70 4.07
N SER A 36 3.26 5.09 2.80
CA SER A 36 2.35 4.42 1.86
C SER A 36 2.72 2.94 1.67
N ASN A 37 4.01 2.63 1.49
CA ASN A 37 4.47 1.24 1.39
C ASN A 37 4.17 0.43 2.66
N PHE A 38 4.33 1.04 3.84
CA PHE A 38 4.00 0.39 5.11
C PHE A 38 2.50 0.16 5.28
N LEU A 39 1.66 1.12 4.88
CA LEU A 39 0.20 0.98 4.95
C LEU A 39 -0.31 -0.09 3.99
N ASP A 40 0.19 -0.11 2.74
CA ASP A 40 -0.12 -1.14 1.75
C ASP A 40 0.24 -2.53 2.28
N TYR A 41 1.46 -2.68 2.79
CA TYR A 41 1.95 -3.91 3.40
C TYR A 41 1.06 -4.36 4.56
N LYS A 42 0.76 -3.45 5.50
CA LYS A 42 -0.06 -3.75 6.68
C LYS A 42 -1.47 -4.19 6.28
N PHE A 43 -2.07 -3.57 5.28
CA PHE A 43 -3.40 -3.93 4.78
C PHE A 43 -3.42 -5.34 4.19
N LEU A 44 -2.45 -5.64 3.32
CA LEU A 44 -2.31 -6.95 2.69
C LEU A 44 -2.03 -8.05 3.72
N VAL A 45 -1.06 -7.86 4.61
CA VAL A 45 -0.75 -8.81 5.69
C VAL A 45 -1.96 -9.04 6.59
N LYS A 46 -2.71 -8.00 6.94
CA LYS A 46 -3.94 -8.15 7.74
C LYS A 46 -4.98 -9.02 7.03
N SER A 47 -5.09 -8.93 5.70
CA SER A 47 -5.96 -9.83 4.92
C SER A 47 -5.49 -11.27 5.03
N TYR A 48 -4.22 -11.55 4.75
CA TYR A 48 -3.68 -12.92 4.83
C TYR A 48 -3.74 -13.51 6.25
N LEU A 49 -3.52 -12.69 7.29
CA LEU A 49 -3.66 -13.12 8.69
C LEU A 49 -5.13 -13.42 9.06
N ARG A 50 -6.07 -12.65 8.53
CA ARG A 50 -7.51 -12.92 8.70
C ARG A 50 -7.85 -14.26 8.05
N ASP A 51 -7.42 -14.48 6.81
CA ASP A 51 -7.66 -15.73 6.08
C ASP A 51 -7.00 -16.91 6.80
N TRP A 52 -5.83 -16.71 7.39
CA TRP A 52 -5.16 -17.70 8.24
C TRP A 52 -5.97 -18.07 9.49
N LYS A 53 -6.61 -17.09 10.15
CA LYS A 53 -7.48 -17.36 11.31
C LYS A 53 -8.69 -18.23 10.93
N TYR A 54 -9.18 -18.11 9.69
CA TYR A 54 -10.30 -18.90 9.17
C TYR A 54 -9.87 -20.20 8.48
N TYR A 55 -8.60 -20.37 8.13
CA TYR A 55 -8.02 -21.65 7.77
C TYR A 55 -7.81 -22.49 9.05
N PRO A 56 -8.62 -23.54 9.31
CA PRO A 56 -8.44 -24.38 10.48
C PRO A 56 -7.05 -25.02 10.40
N GLN A 57 -6.23 -24.72 11.40
CA GLN A 57 -4.78 -24.94 11.48
C GLN A 57 -4.29 -26.41 11.37
N LYS A 58 -5.07 -27.37 10.85
CA LYS A 58 -4.68 -28.79 10.87
C LYS A 58 -4.85 -29.59 9.58
N SER A 59 -5.64 -29.16 8.58
CA SER A 59 -5.66 -29.81 7.25
C SER A 59 -6.53 -29.05 6.25
N TYR A 60 -6.06 -28.82 5.02
CA TYR A 60 -6.90 -28.39 3.88
C TYR A 60 -8.16 -29.25 3.73
N LYS A 61 -8.07 -30.55 4.07
CA LYS A 61 -9.21 -31.46 4.06
C LYS A 61 -10.28 -31.04 5.08
N GLN A 62 -9.87 -30.65 6.29
CA GLN A 62 -10.78 -30.17 7.34
C GLN A 62 -11.40 -28.80 6.99
N TYR A 63 -10.63 -27.91 6.36
CA TYR A 63 -11.12 -26.62 5.85
C TYR A 63 -12.24 -26.79 4.82
N ILE A 64 -11.97 -27.57 3.76
CA ILE A 64 -12.95 -27.88 2.72
C ILE A 64 -14.17 -28.58 3.32
N HIS A 65 -13.98 -29.51 4.25
CA HIS A 65 -15.11 -30.16 4.93
C HIS A 65 -15.91 -29.20 5.79
N MET A 66 -15.30 -28.20 6.43
CA MET A 66 -16.02 -27.19 7.22
C MET A 66 -16.87 -26.28 6.32
N LEU A 67 -16.29 -25.75 5.24
CA LEU A 67 -17.01 -24.92 4.26
C LEU A 67 -18.13 -25.70 3.56
N ALA A 68 -17.84 -26.95 3.17
CA ALA A 68 -18.85 -27.82 2.59
C ALA A 68 -19.96 -28.13 3.60
N LYS A 69 -19.62 -28.37 4.88
CA LYS A 69 -20.59 -28.66 5.95
C LYS A 69 -21.57 -27.50 6.19
N GLU A 70 -21.10 -26.25 6.09
CA GLU A 70 -21.98 -25.08 6.15
C GLU A 70 -22.94 -25.02 4.96
N ARG A 71 -22.48 -25.39 3.76
CA ARG A 71 -23.29 -25.43 2.53
C ARG A 71 -24.21 -26.65 2.41
N THR A 72 -23.98 -27.70 3.20
CA THR A 72 -24.77 -28.95 3.19
C THR A 72 -25.76 -29.05 4.35
N LYS A 73 -25.91 -28.01 5.20
CA LYS A 73 -26.75 -28.06 6.41
C LYS A 73 -28.17 -28.62 6.19
N ASP A 74 -28.75 -28.44 5.00
CA ASP A 74 -30.11 -28.89 4.66
C ASP A 74 -30.16 -29.96 3.55
N LYS A 75 -29.01 -30.54 3.17
CA LYS A 75 -28.91 -31.49 2.04
C LYS A 75 -28.47 -32.87 2.53
N PHE A 76 -29.33 -33.86 2.35
CA PHE A 76 -29.10 -35.25 2.83
C PHE A 76 -28.59 -36.20 1.74
N ASP A 77 -28.59 -35.78 0.47
CA ASP A 77 -28.17 -36.63 -0.64
C ASP A 77 -26.64 -36.72 -0.75
N PRO A 78 -26.03 -37.93 -0.66
CA PRO A 78 -24.60 -38.15 -0.79
C PRO A 78 -23.98 -37.60 -2.09
N PHE A 79 -24.72 -37.63 -3.21
CA PHE A 79 -24.22 -37.14 -4.49
C PHE A 79 -24.09 -35.62 -4.49
N VAL A 80 -25.07 -34.94 -3.91
CA VAL A 80 -25.08 -33.47 -3.80
C VAL A 80 -24.00 -32.99 -2.84
N ILE A 81 -23.79 -33.71 -1.73
CA ILE A 81 -22.69 -33.42 -0.78
C ILE A 81 -21.33 -33.56 -1.48
N THR A 82 -21.14 -34.60 -2.28
CA THR A 82 -19.88 -34.83 -3.00
C THR A 82 -19.62 -33.76 -4.07
N ALA A 83 -20.67 -33.35 -4.80
CA ALA A 83 -20.60 -32.26 -5.76
C ALA A 83 -20.21 -30.92 -5.09
N ILE A 84 -20.82 -30.60 -3.95
CA ILE A 84 -20.50 -29.38 -3.17
C ILE A 84 -19.06 -29.41 -2.66
N ILE A 85 -18.56 -30.56 -2.19
CA ILE A 85 -17.17 -30.70 -1.76
C ILE A 85 -16.20 -30.45 -2.94
N ASN A 86 -16.50 -31.00 -4.12
CA ASN A 86 -15.65 -30.83 -5.30
C ASN A 86 -15.69 -29.39 -5.83
N ASP A 87 -16.87 -28.76 -5.85
CA ASP A 87 -17.03 -27.34 -6.18
C ASP A 87 -16.28 -26.44 -5.19
N THR A 88 -16.34 -26.75 -3.89
CA THR A 88 -15.60 -26.01 -2.85
C THR A 88 -14.08 -26.16 -3.03
N LYS A 89 -13.57 -27.33 -3.43
CA LYS A 89 -12.14 -27.52 -3.75
C LYS A 89 -11.71 -26.77 -5.01
N TYR A 90 -12.61 -26.63 -5.98
CA TYR A 90 -12.35 -25.87 -7.19
C TYR A 90 -12.29 -24.36 -6.90
N LEU A 91 -13.19 -23.87 -6.04
CA LEU A 91 -13.25 -22.48 -5.60
C LEU A 91 -12.11 -22.09 -4.64
N HIS A 92 -11.61 -23.06 -3.88
CA HIS A 92 -10.52 -22.86 -2.93
C HIS A 92 -9.37 -23.82 -3.25
N PRO A 93 -8.63 -23.62 -4.36
CA PRO A 93 -7.45 -24.44 -4.66
C PRO A 93 -6.49 -24.40 -3.48
N LYS A 94 -5.69 -25.46 -3.29
CA LYS A 94 -4.66 -25.51 -2.23
C LYS A 94 -3.70 -24.32 -2.40
N GLU A 95 -3.96 -23.24 -1.67
CA GLU A 95 -3.05 -22.12 -1.62
C GLU A 95 -1.83 -22.48 -0.77
N PRO A 96 -0.63 -21.99 -1.13
CA PRO A 96 0.52 -22.11 -0.27
C PRO A 96 0.21 -21.44 1.08
N PHE A 97 0.75 -22.02 2.16
CA PHE A 97 0.48 -21.54 3.53
C PHE A 97 0.56 -20.00 3.63
N PRO A 98 -0.37 -19.33 4.34
CA PRO A 98 -0.36 -17.88 4.48
C PRO A 98 0.97 -17.30 4.99
N SER A 99 1.73 -18.07 5.76
CA SER A 99 3.09 -17.72 6.21
C SER A 99 4.07 -17.54 5.04
N PHE A 100 4.01 -18.39 4.02
CA PHE A 100 4.81 -18.27 2.81
C PHE A 100 4.41 -17.02 2.01
N MET A 101 3.11 -16.77 1.87
CA MET A 101 2.61 -15.56 1.21
C MET A 101 3.04 -14.28 1.94
N ILE A 102 2.96 -14.24 3.28
CA ILE A 102 3.44 -13.12 4.09
C ILE A 102 4.95 -12.91 3.89
N LEU A 103 5.74 -13.99 3.83
CA LEU A 103 7.18 -13.91 3.60
C LEU A 103 7.49 -13.33 2.21
N VAL A 104 6.86 -13.85 1.16
CA VAL A 104 6.99 -13.34 -0.22
C VAL A 104 6.56 -11.87 -0.29
N LEU A 105 5.46 -11.51 0.35
CA LEU A 105 4.94 -10.14 0.38
C LEU A 105 5.90 -9.18 1.10
N THR A 106 6.53 -9.63 2.19
CA THR A 106 7.54 -8.89 2.93
C THR A 106 8.77 -8.67 2.07
N MET A 107 9.28 -9.72 1.41
CA MET A 107 10.42 -9.62 0.50
C MET A 107 10.13 -8.67 -0.66
N TRP A 108 8.95 -8.77 -1.25
CA TRP A 108 8.51 -7.88 -2.33
C TRP A 108 8.43 -6.42 -1.89
N HIS A 109 7.83 -6.13 -0.73
CA HIS A 109 7.73 -4.76 -0.22
C HIS A 109 9.09 -4.17 0.15
N LEU A 110 10.00 -4.99 0.67
CA LEU A 110 11.37 -4.57 0.98
C LEU A 110 12.16 -4.28 -0.31
N PHE A 111 12.01 -5.14 -1.32
CA PHE A 111 12.63 -4.96 -2.63
C PHE A 111 12.11 -3.72 -3.36
N MET A 112 10.80 -3.46 -3.29
CA MET A 112 10.16 -2.31 -3.96
C MET A 112 10.36 -0.98 -3.21
N LEU A 113 10.68 -1.02 -1.92
CA LEU A 113 10.88 0.17 -1.09
C LEU A 113 11.89 1.17 -1.69
N PRO A 114 13.13 0.80 -2.07
CA PRO A 114 14.09 1.74 -2.65
C PRO A 114 13.57 2.40 -3.93
N PHE A 115 12.87 1.66 -4.80
CA PHE A 115 12.28 2.20 -6.02
C PHE A 115 11.13 3.18 -5.73
N ARG A 116 10.29 2.87 -4.74
CA ARG A 116 9.23 3.77 -4.27
C ARG A 116 9.80 5.04 -3.65
N CYS A 117 10.86 4.93 -2.85
CA CYS A 117 11.57 6.09 -2.29
C CYS A 117 12.23 6.94 -3.39
N ALA A 118 12.85 6.32 -4.39
CA ALA A 118 13.40 7.02 -5.55
C ALA A 118 12.33 7.78 -6.33
N LYS A 119 11.13 7.20 -6.51
CA LYS A 119 9.97 7.91 -7.06
C LYS A 119 9.57 9.11 -6.17
N GLY A 120 9.63 8.94 -4.86
CA GLY A 120 9.37 10.00 -3.88
C GLY A 120 10.30 11.22 -4.01
N LEU A 121 11.55 11.02 -4.46
CA LEU A 121 12.49 12.13 -4.74
C LEU A 121 11.96 13.10 -5.80
N ILE A 122 11.18 12.59 -6.76
CA ILE A 122 10.63 13.35 -7.89
C ILE A 122 9.23 13.86 -7.56
N ASP A 123 8.35 12.97 -7.07
CA ASP A 123 6.97 13.32 -6.74
C ASP A 123 6.89 14.40 -5.64
N GLY A 124 7.81 14.37 -4.66
CA GLY A 124 7.80 15.27 -3.52
C GLY A 124 7.96 16.76 -3.88
N PRO A 125 9.02 17.15 -4.61
CA PRO A 125 9.18 18.52 -5.10
C PRO A 125 8.01 18.99 -5.97
N ILE A 126 7.47 18.12 -6.83
CA ILE A 126 6.33 18.45 -7.70
C ILE A 126 5.13 18.91 -6.86
N ILE A 127 4.78 18.15 -5.81
CA ILE A 127 3.65 18.47 -4.92
C ILE A 127 3.84 19.83 -4.25
N ILE A 128 5.05 20.18 -3.83
CA ILE A 128 5.33 21.48 -3.23
C ILE A 128 5.13 22.59 -4.24
N PHE A 129 5.64 22.45 -5.46
CA PHE A 129 5.50 23.49 -6.49
C PHE A 129 4.06 23.64 -6.97
N GLU A 130 3.31 22.56 -7.10
CA GLU A 130 1.87 22.61 -7.38
C GLU A 130 1.12 23.34 -6.26
N SER A 131 1.43 23.03 -4.99
CA SER A 131 0.81 23.70 -3.85
C SER A 131 1.16 25.21 -3.81
N CYS A 132 2.41 25.57 -4.09
CA CYS A 132 2.84 26.97 -4.19
C CYS A 132 2.12 27.70 -5.33
N ARG A 133 1.94 27.04 -6.47
CA ARG A 133 1.20 27.58 -7.62
C ARG A 133 -0.26 27.82 -7.27
N ASP A 134 -0.93 26.86 -6.63
CA ASP A 134 -2.33 26.99 -6.22
C ASP A 134 -2.54 28.14 -5.25
N ILE A 135 -1.62 28.32 -4.29
CA ILE A 135 -1.64 29.44 -3.34
C ILE A 135 -1.47 30.77 -4.07
N TRP A 136 -0.55 30.83 -5.03
CA TRP A 136 -0.31 32.03 -5.84
C TRP A 136 -1.52 32.41 -6.70
N GLU A 137 -2.13 31.43 -7.38
CA GLU A 137 -3.34 31.65 -8.18
C GLU A 137 -4.52 32.12 -7.32
N LYS A 138 -4.63 31.65 -6.07
CA LYS A 138 -5.64 32.11 -5.10
C LYS A 138 -5.39 33.52 -4.54
N MET A 139 -4.15 33.99 -4.51
CA MET A 139 -3.84 35.36 -4.05
C MET A 139 -4.06 36.42 -5.13
N ILE A 140 -4.02 36.03 -6.40
CA ILE A 140 -4.20 36.95 -7.55
C ILE A 140 -5.68 37.12 -7.92
N ARG A 141 -6.53 36.13 -7.63
CA ARG A 141 -7.99 36.24 -7.77
C ARG A 141 -8.62 36.94 -6.57
#